data_AF-A0AAN8F0D7-F1
#
_entry.id   AF-A0AAN8F0D7-F1
#
_cell.length_a   1.000
_cell.length_b   1.000
_cell.length_c   1.000
_cell.angle_alpha   90.00
_cell.angle_beta   90.00
_cell.angle_gamma   90.00
#
_symmetry.space_group_name_H-M   'P 1'
#
loop_
_entity.id
_entity.type
_entity.pdbx_description
1 polymer ?
#
loop_
_entity_poly.entity_id
_entity_poly.type
_entity_poly.pdbx_seq_one_letter_code
_entity_poly.pdbx_strand_id
1 'polypeptide(L)'
;MTNDSTNITINTINIAFFIFYIAAFAYYQPKRKYLYGQLLACAIVIKTVFMYVDTQRSDVAPDVMGSIAAATQIASLAGGVYEIKRAISFGHTEYLPAMFQYAMFLLIVQWLAFGLLTGNQYIAIANVAALIVNVATISLYFIYPPLTWRVPIIGTGPQLKEKKKE
;
A
#
# COMPACT_ATOMS: atom_id res chain seq x y z
N MET A 1 21.64 13.56 4.48
CA MET A 1 20.27 13.35 3.97
C MET A 1 20.16 14.03 2.63
N THR A 2 19.98 13.27 1.56
CA THR A 2 19.75 13.82 0.22
C THR A 2 18.48 14.68 0.24
N ASN A 3 18.54 15.89 -0.32
CA ASN A 3 17.39 16.75 -0.57
C ASN A 3 16.49 16.07 -1.62
N ASP A 4 15.72 15.08 -1.20
CA ASP A 4 14.89 14.25 -2.07
C ASP A 4 13.58 14.95 -2.38
N SER A 5 13.69 16.01 -3.18
CA SER A 5 12.56 16.85 -3.59
C SER A 5 11.49 16.05 -4.34
N THR A 6 11.88 14.97 -5.02
CA THR A 6 10.97 14.06 -5.73
C THR A 6 10.06 13.33 -4.74
N ASN A 7 10.64 12.71 -3.71
CA ASN A 7 9.87 11.99 -2.68
C ASN A 7 8.95 12.94 -1.90
N ILE A 8 9.44 14.13 -1.54
CA ILE A 8 8.63 15.18 -0.89
C ILE A 8 7.46 15.58 -1.79
N THR A 9 7.70 15.82 -3.08
CA THR A 9 6.65 16.24 -4.04
C THR A 9 5.57 15.16 -4.17
N ILE A 10 5.96 13.90 -4.37
CA ILE A 10 5.02 12.79 -4.54
C ILE A 10 4.18 12.60 -3.27
N ASN A 11 4.80 12.60 -2.09
CA ASN A 11 4.06 12.43 -0.84
C ASN A 11 3.17 13.63 -0.52
N THR A 12 3.56 14.85 -0.92
CA THR A 12 2.70 16.04 -0.80
C THR A 12 1.45 15.90 -1.66
N ILE A 13 1.60 15.44 -2.91
CA ILE A 13 0.47 15.17 -3.80
C ILE A 13 -0.43 14.07 -3.20
N ASN A 14 0.16 12.99 -2.67
CA ASN A 14 -0.61 11.91 -2.02
C ASN A 14 -1.41 12.41 -0.82
N ILE A 15 -0.84 13.27 0.02
CA ILE A 15 -1.55 13.89 1.14
C ILE A 15 -2.75 14.70 0.63
N ALA A 16 -2.61 15.46 -0.46
CA ALA A 16 -3.73 16.20 -1.04
C ALA A 16 -4.87 15.26 -1.48
N PHE A 17 -4.54 14.12 -2.13
CA PHE A 17 -5.53 13.11 -2.48
C PHE A 17 -6.19 12.47 -1.25
N PHE A 18 -5.43 12.16 -0.20
CA PHE A 18 -5.98 11.63 1.04
C PHE A 18 -6.90 12.63 1.75
N ILE A 19 -6.54 13.91 1.80
CA ILE A 19 -7.40 14.97 2.34
C ILE A 19 -8.70 15.05 1.54
N PHE A 20 -8.62 15.07 0.20
CA PHE A 20 -9.80 15.08 -0.65
C PHE A 20 -10.70 13.86 -0.42
N TYR A 21 -10.11 12.67 -0.36
CA TYR A 21 -10.84 11.43 -0.10
C TYR A 21 -11.52 11.45 1.29
N ILE A 22 -10.81 11.87 2.33
CA ILE A 22 -11.36 12.02 3.68
C ILE A 22 -12.47 13.05 3.70
N ALA A 23 -12.34 14.18 2.98
CA ALA A 23 -13.38 15.21 2.91
C ALA A 23 -14.66 14.69 2.24
N ALA A 24 -14.52 13.99 1.11
CA ALA A 24 -15.64 13.34 0.44
C ALA A 24 -16.30 12.30 1.35
N PHE A 25 -15.50 11.46 2.01
CA PHE A 25 -15.99 10.48 2.98
C PHE A 25 -16.72 11.15 4.16
N ALA A 26 -16.18 12.24 4.70
CA ALA A 26 -16.79 13.01 5.78
C ALA A 26 -18.15 13.59 5.38
N TYR A 27 -18.28 14.06 4.14
CA TYR A 27 -19.52 14.60 3.60
C TYR A 27 -20.62 13.54 3.59
N TYR A 28 -20.34 12.36 3.02
CA TYR A 28 -21.33 11.29 2.84
C TYR A 28 -21.56 10.39 4.05
N GLN A 29 -20.64 10.33 5.02
CA GLN A 29 -20.75 9.45 6.19
C GLN A 29 -21.82 9.94 7.19
N PRO A 30 -22.89 9.17 7.45
CA PRO A 30 -23.93 9.58 8.40
C PRO A 30 -23.47 9.57 9.87
N LYS A 31 -22.56 8.64 10.24
CA LYS A 31 -22.06 8.48 11.62
C LYS A 31 -20.65 9.08 11.80
N ARG A 32 -20.53 10.41 11.69
CA ARG A 32 -19.23 11.13 11.73
C ARG A 32 -18.42 10.98 13.01
N LYS A 33 -19.02 10.56 14.13
CA LYS A 33 -18.31 10.36 15.41
C LYS A 33 -17.09 9.43 15.32
N TYR A 34 -17.17 8.38 14.52
CA TYR A 34 -16.06 7.43 14.34
C TYR A 34 -14.93 8.06 13.53
N LEU A 35 -15.27 8.85 12.52
CA LEU A 35 -14.30 9.58 11.70
C LEU A 35 -13.53 10.59 12.56
N TYR A 36 -14.22 11.40 13.37
CA TYR A 36 -13.55 12.35 14.26
C TYR A 36 -12.61 11.68 15.26
N GLY A 37 -13.02 10.53 15.83
CA GLY A 37 -12.16 9.74 16.70
C GLY A 37 -10.89 9.23 15.98
N GLN A 38 -11.03 8.74 14.75
CA GLN A 38 -9.90 8.28 13.94
C GLN A 38 -8.94 9.42 13.56
N LEU A 39 -9.47 10.59 13.16
CA LEU A 39 -8.66 11.76 12.83
C LEU A 39 -7.92 12.30 14.05
N LEU A 40 -8.58 12.34 15.22
CA LEU A 40 -7.94 12.73 16.48
C LEU A 40 -6.82 11.75 16.85
N ALA A 41 -7.07 10.44 16.77
CA ALA A 41 -6.05 9.43 17.04
C ALA A 41 -4.86 9.58 16.08
N CYS A 42 -5.11 9.79 14.78
CA CYS A 42 -4.07 10.04 13.79
C CYS A 42 -3.24 11.30 14.13
N ALA A 43 -3.89 12.40 14.48
CA ALA A 43 -3.21 13.64 14.88
C ALA A 43 -2.34 13.45 16.14
N ILE A 44 -2.83 12.69 17.13
CA ILE A 44 -2.08 12.35 18.35
C ILE A 44 -0.85 11.51 18.00
N VAL A 45 -1.00 10.48 17.15
CA VAL A 45 0.12 9.63 16.72
C VAL A 45 1.18 10.46 16.00
N ILE A 46 0.77 11.28 15.02
CA ILE A 46 1.70 12.15 14.28
C ILE A 46 2.43 13.09 15.24
N LYS A 47 1.71 13.81 16.11
CA LYS A 47 2.31 14.71 17.09
C LYS A 47 3.30 13.98 17.99
N THR A 48 2.96 12.79 18.46
CA THR A 48 3.82 11.99 19.35
C THR A 48 5.10 11.55 18.64
N VAL A 49 5.01 11.14 17.37
CA VAL A 49 6.18 10.79 16.55
C VAL A 49 7.11 11.99 16.38
N PHE A 50 6.58 13.17 16.02
CA PHE A 50 7.41 14.37 15.88
C PHE A 50 8.06 14.77 17.20
N MET A 51 7.30 14.81 18.30
CA MET A 51 7.84 15.07 19.63
C MET A 51 8.95 14.08 20.01
N TYR A 52 8.79 12.79 19.70
CA TYR A 52 9.81 11.79 19.96
C TYR A 52 11.07 12.02 19.13
N VAL A 53 10.93 12.32 17.83
CA VAL A 53 12.07 12.62 16.95
C VAL A 53 12.80 13.90 17.38
N ASP A 54 12.07 14.94 17.80
CA ASP A 54 12.63 16.22 18.25
C ASP A 54 13.45 16.10 19.54
N THR A 55 13.20 15.06 20.35
CA THR A 55 14.02 14.75 21.54
C THR A 55 15.30 14.00 21.21
N GLN A 56 15.46 13.50 19.99
CA GLN A 56 16.66 12.82 19.55
C GLN A 56 17.77 13.83 19.19
N ARG A 57 19.02 13.38 19.26
CA ARG A 57 20.15 14.19 18.81
C ARG A 57 20.08 14.41 17.29
N SER A 58 20.55 15.56 16.82
CA SER A 58 20.46 15.97 15.41
C SER A 58 21.14 15.02 14.43
N ASP A 59 22.14 14.25 14.89
CA ASP A 59 22.86 13.26 14.09
C ASP A 59 22.08 11.96 13.87
N VAL A 60 21.18 11.58 14.79
CA VAL A 60 20.40 10.33 14.73
C VAL A 60 18.92 10.54 14.41
N ALA A 61 18.38 11.75 14.61
CA ALA A 61 16.99 12.08 14.33
C ALA A 61 16.53 11.70 12.91
N PRO A 62 17.35 11.89 11.84
CA PRO A 62 17.03 11.42 10.49
C PRO A 62 16.78 9.92 10.38
N ASP A 63 17.64 9.13 11.01
CA ASP A 63 17.62 7.67 10.95
C ASP A 63 16.44 7.12 11.75
N VAL A 64 16.11 7.75 12.87
CA VAL A 64 14.90 7.46 13.65
C VAL A 64 13.65 7.74 12.83
N MET A 65 13.55 8.91 12.20
CA MET A 65 12.41 9.25 11.33
C MET A 65 12.28 8.28 10.15
N GLY A 66 13.39 7.97 9.48
CA GLY A 66 13.42 7.01 8.37
C GLY A 66 12.95 5.61 8.80
N SER A 67 13.38 5.16 9.98
CA SER A 67 12.98 3.86 10.55
C SER A 67 11.48 3.81 10.84
N ILE A 68 10.92 4.86 11.46
CA ILE A 68 9.48 4.95 11.76
C ILE A 68 8.66 4.99 10.46
N ALA A 69 9.11 5.74 9.46
CA ALA A 69 8.45 5.80 8.16
C ALA A 69 8.42 4.42 7.48
N ALA A 70 9.55 3.71 7.45
CA ALA A 70 9.62 2.36 6.90
C ALA A 70 8.72 1.38 7.66
N ALA A 71 8.75 1.40 9.00
CA ALA A 71 7.90 0.54 9.83
C ALA A 71 6.40 0.80 9.58
N THR A 72 6.02 2.08 9.47
CA THR A 72 4.62 2.47 9.20
C THR A 72 4.19 2.01 7.80
N GLN A 73 5.06 2.15 6.80
CA GLN A 73 4.81 1.66 5.44
C GLN A 73 4.66 0.13 5.38
N ILE A 74 5.45 -0.60 6.17
CA ILE A 74 5.32 -2.06 6.29
C ILE A 74 4.01 -2.43 6.98
N ALA A 75 3.65 -1.74 8.06
CA ALA A 75 2.40 -1.98 8.78
C ALA A 75 1.17 -1.75 7.88
N SER A 76 1.22 -0.79 6.95
CA SER A 76 0.13 -0.55 6.00
C SER A 76 -0.10 -1.70 5.01
N LEU A 77 0.85 -2.64 4.87
CA LEU A 77 0.70 -3.85 4.04
C LEU A 77 -0.31 -4.85 4.62
N ALA A 78 -0.77 -4.64 5.86
CA ALA A 78 -1.79 -5.48 6.49
C ALA A 78 -3.06 -5.64 5.62
N GLY A 79 -3.44 -4.59 4.87
CA GLY A 79 -4.53 -4.68 3.90
C GLY A 79 -4.26 -5.68 2.78
N GLY A 80 -3.05 -5.66 2.19
CA GLY A 80 -2.65 -6.63 1.17
C GLY A 80 -2.62 -8.07 1.70
N VAL A 81 -2.13 -8.28 2.92
CA VAL A 81 -2.16 -9.59 3.59
C VAL A 81 -3.59 -10.06 3.84
N TYR A 82 -4.49 -9.15 4.20
CA TYR A 82 -5.91 -9.47 4.33
C TYR A 82 -6.54 -9.91 3.00
N GLU A 83 -6.21 -9.25 1.88
CA GLU A 83 -6.70 -9.67 0.56
C GLU A 83 -6.18 -11.07 0.17
N ILE A 84 -4.92 -11.40 0.49
CA ILE A 84 -4.38 -12.76 0.30
C ILE A 84 -5.23 -13.78 1.07
N LYS A 85 -5.46 -13.54 2.37
CA LYS A 85 -6.29 -14.40 3.20
C LYS A 85 -7.71 -14.55 2.64
N ARG A 86 -8.29 -13.44 2.17
CA ARG A 86 -9.64 -13.40 1.62
C ARG A 86 -9.75 -14.19 0.32
N ALA A 87 -8.75 -14.10 -0.57
CA ALA A 87 -8.72 -14.87 -1.81
C ALA A 87 -8.62 -16.37 -1.55
N ILE A 88 -7.81 -16.79 -0.58
CA ILE A 88 -7.74 -18.20 -0.13
C ILE A 88 -9.09 -18.65 0.42
N SER A 89 -9.73 -17.82 1.26
CA SER A 89 -11.03 -18.15 1.86
C SER A 89 -12.17 -18.24 0.84
N PHE A 90 -12.16 -17.39 -0.18
CA PHE A 90 -13.19 -17.40 -1.24
C PHE A 90 -12.88 -18.43 -2.34
N GLY A 91 -11.63 -18.86 -2.46
CA GLY A 91 -11.18 -19.77 -3.51
C GLY A 91 -11.10 -19.12 -4.90
N HIS A 92 -11.24 -17.79 -4.99
CA HIS A 92 -11.16 -17.03 -6.24
C HIS A 92 -10.69 -15.59 -6.02
N THR A 93 -10.23 -14.95 -7.08
CA THR A 93 -9.70 -13.57 -7.09
C THR A 93 -10.61 -12.57 -7.83
N GLU A 94 -11.89 -12.91 -8.04
CA GLU A 94 -12.88 -12.10 -8.78
C GLU A 94 -12.92 -10.61 -8.40
N TYR A 95 -12.81 -10.29 -7.11
CA TYR A 95 -12.91 -8.92 -6.59
C TYR A 95 -11.58 -8.16 -6.67
N LEU A 96 -10.48 -8.81 -7.06
CA LEU A 96 -9.13 -8.25 -7.03
C LEU A 96 -8.70 -7.85 -8.45
N PRO A 97 -8.63 -6.54 -8.77
CA PRO A 97 -8.31 -6.10 -10.13
C PRO A 97 -6.84 -6.37 -10.49
N ALA A 98 -6.60 -7.23 -11.48
CA ALA A 98 -5.25 -7.64 -11.88
C ALA A 98 -4.40 -6.47 -12.40
N MET A 99 -4.98 -5.57 -13.20
CA MET A 99 -4.25 -4.40 -13.72
C MET A 99 -3.72 -3.51 -12.62
N PHE A 100 -4.46 -3.38 -11.51
CA PHE A 100 -4.00 -2.63 -10.34
C PHE A 100 -2.80 -3.30 -9.68
N GLN A 101 -2.83 -4.64 -9.53
CA GLN A 101 -1.70 -5.38 -8.94
C GLN A 101 -0.42 -5.27 -9.78
N TYR A 102 -0.53 -5.25 -11.12
CA TYR A 102 0.63 -5.05 -12.00
C TYR A 102 1.18 -3.63 -11.93
N ALA A 103 0.31 -2.61 -11.88
CA ALA A 103 0.74 -1.23 -11.70
C ALA A 103 1.48 -1.05 -10.36
N MET A 104 0.95 -1.66 -9.29
CA MET A 104 1.63 -1.67 -7.99
C MET A 104 2.96 -2.41 -8.04
N PHE A 105 3.05 -3.55 -8.72
CA PHE A 105 4.32 -4.27 -8.90
C PHE A 105 5.40 -3.36 -9.50
N LEU A 106 5.09 -2.69 -10.62
CA LEU A 106 6.02 -1.80 -11.28
C LEU A 106 6.42 -0.60 -10.40
N LEU A 107 5.44 -0.01 -9.70
CA LEU A 107 5.68 1.09 -8.78
C LEU A 107 6.61 0.67 -7.63
N ILE A 108 6.38 -0.50 -7.03
CA ILE A 108 7.20 -1.02 -5.93
C ILE A 108 8.63 -1.32 -6.42
N VAL A 109 8.78 -1.95 -7.59
CA VAL A 109 10.11 -2.21 -8.18
C VAL A 109 10.85 -0.91 -8.45
N GLN A 110 10.15 0.11 -8.97
CA GLN A 110 10.72 1.43 -9.22
C GLN A 110 11.17 2.12 -7.92
N TRP A 111 10.39 2.02 -6.83
CA TRP A 111 10.78 2.57 -5.53
C TRP A 111 11.88 1.79 -4.84
N LEU A 112 11.91 0.46 -4.99
CA LEU A 112 13.01 -0.37 -4.53
C LEU A 112 14.32 0.02 -5.23
N ALA A 113 14.29 0.12 -6.56
CA ALA A 113 15.44 0.58 -7.35
C ALA A 113 15.88 1.98 -6.91
N PHE A 114 14.93 2.91 -6.73
CA PHE A 114 15.22 4.24 -6.21
C PHE A 114 15.94 4.19 -4.85
N GLY A 115 15.40 3.46 -3.87
CA GLY A 115 16.01 3.34 -2.55
C GLY A 115 17.42 2.76 -2.58
N LEU A 116 17.65 1.74 -3.41
CA LEU A 116 18.98 1.15 -3.60
C LEU A 116 19.97 2.14 -4.26
N LEU A 117 19.55 2.83 -5.31
CA LEU A 117 20.39 3.77 -6.06
C LEU A 117 20.73 5.03 -5.27
N THR A 118 19.82 5.51 -4.41
CA THR A 118 20.06 6.66 -3.54
C THR A 118 20.71 6.30 -2.21
N GLY A 119 20.98 5.02 -1.95
CA GLY A 119 21.49 4.53 -0.66
C GLY A 119 20.50 4.71 0.50
N ASN A 120 19.21 4.87 0.22
CA ASN A 120 18.17 5.03 1.23
C ASN A 120 17.63 3.64 1.63
N GLN A 121 18.27 3.05 2.65
CA GLN A 121 17.91 1.73 3.17
C GLN A 121 16.46 1.63 3.66
N TYR A 122 15.88 2.72 4.18
CA TYR A 122 14.51 2.73 4.71
C TYR A 122 13.48 2.53 3.60
N ILE A 123 13.65 3.25 2.49
CA ILE A 123 12.81 3.07 1.29
C ILE A 123 12.99 1.66 0.74
N ALA A 124 14.24 1.19 0.64
CA ALA A 124 14.52 -0.14 0.09
C ALA A 124 13.86 -1.25 0.92
N ILE A 125 14.06 -1.28 2.25
CA ILE A 125 13.52 -2.30 3.14
C ILE A 125 11.98 -2.33 3.09
N ALA A 126 11.34 -1.16 3.13
CA ALA A 126 9.88 -1.08 3.06
C ALA A 126 9.33 -1.61 1.72
N ASN A 127 10.01 -1.31 0.61
CA ASN A 127 9.59 -1.78 -0.71
C ASN A 127 9.90 -3.26 -0.97
N VAL A 128 10.94 -3.84 -0.35
CA VAL A 128 11.14 -5.31 -0.36
C VAL A 128 9.94 -6.00 0.31
N ALA A 129 9.50 -5.52 1.47
CA ALA A 129 8.33 -6.08 2.14
C ALA A 129 7.06 -5.96 1.28
N ALA A 130 6.85 -4.80 0.65
CA ALA A 130 5.73 -4.58 -0.26
C ALA A 130 5.77 -5.52 -1.47
N LEU A 131 6.97 -5.74 -2.03
CA LEU A 131 7.18 -6.61 -3.18
C LEU A 131 6.80 -8.06 -2.85
N ILE A 132 7.18 -8.56 -1.67
CA ILE A 132 6.82 -9.91 -1.22
C ILE A 132 5.29 -10.08 -1.18
N VAL A 133 4.59 -9.12 -0.57
CA VAL A 133 3.12 -9.17 -0.47
C VAL A 133 2.47 -9.09 -1.86
N ASN A 134 2.96 -8.21 -2.74
CA ASN A 134 2.40 -8.04 -4.08
C ASN A 134 2.67 -9.26 -4.98
N VAL A 135 3.88 -9.85 -4.94
CA VAL A 135 4.20 -11.09 -5.67
C VAL A 135 3.35 -12.25 -5.18
N ALA A 136 3.17 -12.39 -3.86
CA ALA A 136 2.26 -13.39 -3.29
C ALA A 136 0.82 -13.18 -3.79
N THR A 137 0.37 -11.92 -3.82
CA THR A 137 -0.97 -11.55 -4.32
C THR A 137 -1.16 -11.89 -5.80
N ILE A 138 -0.18 -11.57 -6.67
CA ILE A 138 -0.23 -11.90 -8.10
C ILE A 138 -0.22 -13.42 -8.31
N SER A 139 0.54 -14.16 -7.49
CA SER A 139 0.60 -15.62 -7.57
C SER A 139 -0.77 -16.29 -7.35
N LEU A 140 -1.67 -15.64 -6.60
CA LEU A 140 -3.03 -16.14 -6.38
C LEU A 140 -3.87 -16.15 -7.66
N TYR A 141 -3.53 -15.36 -8.69
CA TYR A 141 -4.25 -15.45 -9.98
C TYR A 141 -4.04 -16.79 -10.69
N PHE A 142 -2.96 -17.51 -10.37
CA PHE A 142 -2.73 -18.86 -10.89
C PHE A 142 -3.40 -19.93 -10.04
N ILE A 143 -3.36 -19.77 -8.71
CA ILE A 143 -3.85 -20.76 -7.75
C ILE A 143 -5.38 -20.66 -7.60
N TYR A 144 -5.90 -19.44 -7.54
CA TYR A 144 -7.31 -19.09 -7.37
C TYR A 144 -7.76 -18.11 -8.47
N PRO A 145 -7.87 -18.58 -9.72
CA PRO A 145 -8.25 -17.70 -10.83
C PRO A 145 -9.61 -17.03 -10.59
N PRO A 146 -9.88 -15.89 -11.25
CA PRO A 146 -11.20 -15.27 -11.22
C PRO A 146 -12.29 -16.22 -11.75
N LEU A 147 -13.53 -15.94 -11.39
CA LEU A 147 -14.67 -16.76 -11.76
C LEU A 147 -15.14 -16.46 -13.17
N THR A 148 -15.20 -15.18 -13.56
CA THR A 148 -15.91 -14.75 -14.78
C THR A 148 -15.03 -14.17 -15.87
N TRP A 149 -13.88 -13.60 -15.52
CA TRP A 149 -13.00 -12.92 -16.46
C TRP A 149 -11.65 -13.63 -16.63
N ARG A 150 -10.93 -13.28 -17.70
CA ARG A 150 -9.58 -13.79 -17.95
C ARG A 150 -8.56 -12.81 -17.41
N VAL A 151 -7.57 -13.31 -16.69
CA VAL A 151 -6.51 -12.47 -16.11
C VAL A 151 -5.73 -11.77 -17.24
N PRO A 152 -5.72 -10.43 -17.32
CA PRO A 152 -4.94 -9.70 -18.31
C PRO A 152 -3.44 -10.03 -18.19
N ILE A 153 -2.71 -9.98 -19.30
CA ILE A 153 -1.26 -10.27 -19.43
C ILE A 153 -0.90 -11.74 -19.15
N ILE A 154 -1.20 -12.25 -17.96
CA ILE A 154 -0.91 -13.64 -17.56
C ILE A 154 -1.80 -14.64 -18.34
N GLY A 155 -3.04 -14.26 -18.66
CA GLY A 155 -3.93 -15.05 -19.47
C GLY A 155 -4.57 -16.24 -18.76
N THR A 156 -4.49 -16.35 -17.42
CA THR A 156 -5.21 -17.39 -16.67
C THR A 156 -6.71 -17.27 -16.93
N GLY A 157 -7.32 -18.36 -17.39
CA GLY A 157 -8.74 -18.41 -17.74
C GLY A 157 -9.65 -18.40 -16.51
N PRO A 158 -10.94 -18.04 -16.70
CA PRO A 158 -11.92 -18.09 -15.62
C PRO A 158 -12.13 -19.53 -15.13
N GLN A 159 -12.45 -19.68 -13.84
CA GLN A 159 -12.83 -20.97 -13.25
C GLN A 159 -14.15 -21.49 -13.84
N LEU A 160 -15.13 -20.60 -13.99
CA LEU A 160 -16.39 -20.93 -14.63
C LEU A 160 -16.21 -20.77 -16.13
N LYS A 161 -15.94 -21.88 -16.84
CA LYS A 161 -16.06 -21.89 -18.30
C LYS A 161 -17.53 -21.68 -18.66
N GLU A 162 -17.82 -20.70 -19.50
CA GLU A 162 -19.14 -20.62 -20.15
C GLU A 162 -19.44 -21.98 -20.79
N LYS A 163 -20.52 -22.64 -20.35
CA LYS A 163 -21.09 -23.75 -21.11
C LYS A 163 -21.50 -23.17 -22.45
N LYS A 164 -20.72 -23.43 -23.50
CA LYS A 164 -21.16 -23.17 -24.89
C LYS A 164 -22.56 -23.78 -25.03
N LYS A 165 -23.56 -22.94 -25.31
CA LYS A 165 -24.86 -23.42 -25.78
C LYS A 165 -24.61 -24.05 -27.14
N GLU A 166 -24.61 -25.38 -27.17
CA GLU A 166 -24.70 -26.17 -28.40
C GLU A 166 -26.08 -26.00 -29.05
#